data_AF-A0A6I5C623-F1
#
_entry.id   AF-A0A6I5C623-F1
#
_cell.length_a   1.000
_cell.length_b   1.000
_cell.length_c   1.000
_cell.angle_alpha   90.00
_cell.angle_beta   90.00
_cell.angle_gamma   90.00
#
_symmetry.space_group_name_H-M   'P 1'
#
loop_
_entity.id
_entity.type
_entity.pdbx_description
1 polymer ?
#
loop_
_entity_poly.entity_id
_entity_poly.type
_entity_poly.pdbx_seq_one_letter_code
_entity_poly.pdbx_strand_id
1 'polypeptide(L)' 'LFQPERILIGGWAGLQLGARFLPAVRRHATAYALRHPAERVTVELGRLGPDAVTVGAAILPLADFFARGGRPAAP' A
#
# COMPACT_ATOMS: atom_id res chain seq x y z
N LEU A 1 -3.44 -11.10 13.00
CA LEU A 1 -3.86 -9.68 13.04
C LEU A 1 -4.65 -9.28 11.79
N PHE A 2 -4.24 -9.68 10.57
CA PHE A 2 -5.02 -9.45 9.34
C PHE A 2 -4.85 -10.60 8.32
N GLN A 3 -5.77 -10.72 7.36
CA GLN A 3 -5.68 -11.61 6.18
C GLN A 3 -5.78 -10.76 4.90
N PRO A 4 -4.74 -9.98 4.56
CA PRO A 4 -4.81 -9.08 3.42
C PRO A 4 -4.83 -9.85 2.10
N GLU A 5 -5.53 -9.30 1.12
CA GLU A 5 -5.46 -9.78 -0.27
C GLU A 5 -4.24 -9.20 -1.01
N ARG A 6 -3.72 -8.06 -0.55
CA ARG A 6 -2.58 -7.36 -1.15
C ARG A 6 -1.72 -6.64 -0.13
N ILE A 7 -0.41 -6.76 -0.31
CA ILE A 7 0.64 -6.02 0.39
C ILE A 7 1.43 -5.24 -0.67
N LEU A 8 1.53 -3.92 -0.49
CA LEU A 8 2.31 -3.05 -1.37
C LEU A 8 3.54 -2.53 -0.63
N ILE A 9 4.72 -2.77 -1.20
CA ILE A 9 5.98 -2.25 -0.69
C ILE A 9 6.25 -0.90 -1.32
N GLY A 10 6.17 0.16 -0.52
CA GLY A 10 6.42 1.53 -0.92
C GLY A 10 7.69 2.10 -0.30
N GLY A 11 7.81 3.43 -0.37
CA GLY A 11 8.95 4.17 0.18
C GLY A 11 10.24 3.96 -0.61
N TRP A 12 11.30 4.65 -0.19
CA TRP A 12 12.60 4.65 -0.88
C TRP A 12 13.16 3.23 -1.07
N ALA A 13 12.97 2.32 -0.09
CA ALA A 13 13.44 0.95 -0.18
C ALA A 13 12.70 0.15 -1.27
N GLY A 14 11.39 0.34 -1.40
CA GLY A 14 10.61 -0.25 -2.50
C GLY A 14 11.06 0.26 -3.87
N LEU A 15 11.43 1.55 -3.96
CA LEU A 15 11.87 2.18 -5.21
C LEU A 15 13.28 1.76 -5.61
N GLN A 16 14.21 1.69 -4.66
CA GLN A 16 15.63 1.45 -4.92
C GLN A 16 16.01 -0.04 -4.91
N LEU A 17 15.38 -0.82 -4.03
CA LEU A 17 15.74 -2.22 -3.76
C LEU A 17 14.64 -3.21 -4.20
N GLY A 18 13.42 -2.72 -4.40
CA GLY A 18 12.24 -3.56 -4.57
C GLY A 18 12.35 -4.60 -5.67
N ALA A 19 12.78 -4.22 -6.87
CA ALA A 19 12.83 -5.14 -8.02
C ALA A 19 13.72 -6.36 -7.76
N ARG A 20 14.85 -6.18 -7.06
CA ARG A 20 15.79 -7.25 -6.76
C ARG A 20 15.34 -8.11 -5.57
N PHE A 21 14.79 -7.49 -4.53
CA PHE A 21 14.52 -8.18 -3.26
C PHE A 21 13.08 -8.69 -3.13
N LEU A 22 12.14 -8.27 -3.97
CA LEU A 22 10.74 -8.71 -3.92
C LEU A 22 10.56 -10.24 -3.91
N PRO A 23 11.30 -11.05 -4.70
CA PRO A 23 11.21 -12.51 -4.62
C PRO A 23 11.62 -13.06 -3.24
N ALA A 24 12.63 -12.47 -2.61
CA ALA A 24 13.09 -12.88 -1.29
C ALA A 24 12.10 -12.50 -0.18
N VAL A 25 11.51 -11.30 -0.28
CA VAL A 25 10.43 -10.83 0.60
C VAL A 25 9.22 -11.77 0.51
N ARG A 26 8.79 -12.11 -0.71
CA ARG A 26 7.68 -13.06 -0.93
C ARG A 26 7.94 -14.40 -0.24
N ARG A 27 9.13 -14.99 -0.47
CA ARG A 27 9.52 -16.27 0.14
C ARG A 27 9.47 -16.22 1.67
N HIS A 28 10.01 -15.17 2.28
CA HIS A 28 9.99 -15.02 3.74
C HIS A 28 8.57 -14.81 4.26
N ALA A 29 7.79 -13.93 3.63
CA ALA A 29 6.41 -13.68 4.03
C ALA A 29 5.55 -14.96 3.99
N THR A 30 5.72 -15.81 2.98
CA THR A 30 4.99 -17.09 2.89
C THR A 30 5.49 -18.15 3.85
N ALA A 31 6.79 -18.15 4.20
CA ALA A 31 7.37 -19.15 5.11
C ALA A 31 6.83 -19.02 6.55
N TYR A 32 6.40 -17.83 6.95
CA TYR A 32 5.84 -17.54 8.28
C TYR A 32 4.32 -17.33 8.27
N ALA A 33 3.64 -17.65 7.17
CA ALA A 33 2.19 -17.51 7.04
C ALA A 33 1.49 -18.88 7.03
N LEU A 34 0.23 -18.90 7.47
CA LEU A 34 -0.65 -20.05 7.25
C LEU A 34 -0.87 -20.26 5.75
N ARG A 35 -1.04 -21.51 5.35
CA ARG A 35 -1.20 -21.91 3.93
C ARG A 35 -2.31 -21.14 3.21
N HIS A 36 -3.51 -21.09 3.79
CA HIS A 36 -4.66 -20.47 3.13
C HIS A 36 -4.49 -18.95 2.87
N PRO A 37 -4.04 -18.13 3.84
CA PRO A 37 -3.66 -16.74 3.57
C PRO A 37 -2.50 -16.60 2.57
N ALA A 38 -1.47 -17.45 2.66
CA ALA A 38 -0.30 -17.39 1.79
C ALA A 38 -0.66 -17.61 0.31
N GLU A 39 -1.65 -18.47 0.03
CA GLU A 39 -2.16 -18.73 -1.32
C GLU A 39 -3.00 -17.57 -1.90
N ARG A 40 -3.51 -16.67 -1.05
CA ARG A 40 -4.44 -15.60 -1.46
C ARG A 40 -3.83 -14.20 -1.47
N VAL A 41 -2.71 -14.00 -0.79
CA VAL A 41 -2.07 -12.69 -0.69
C VAL A 41 -1.14 -12.42 -1.88
N THR A 42 -1.22 -11.20 -2.42
CA THR A 42 -0.26 -10.69 -3.40
C THR A 42 0.71 -9.72 -2.74
N VAL A 43 2.00 -9.81 -3.06
CA VAL A 43 3.03 -8.86 -2.57
C VAL A 43 3.68 -8.19 -3.75
N GLU A 44 3.51 -6.88 -3.90
CA GLU A 44 3.97 -6.10 -5.06
C GLU A 44 4.67 -4.80 -4.65
N LEU A 45 5.32 -4.15 -5.61
CA LEU A 45 5.85 -2.79 -5.43
C LEU A 45 4.75 -1.77 -5.66
N GLY A 46 4.73 -0.73 -4.83
CA GLY A 46 3.88 0.45 -5.04
C GLY A 46 4.26 1.17 -6.34
N ARG A 47 3.26 1.71 -7.03
CA ARG A 47 3.42 2.37 -8.34
C ARG A 47 3.40 3.90 -8.28
N LEU A 48 3.06 4.46 -7.11
CA LEU A 48 2.89 5.90 -6.91
C LEU A 48 4.22 6.66 -6.79
N GLY A 49 5.36 5.97 -6.82
CA GLY A 49 6.66 6.62 -6.81
C GLY A 49 7.00 7.32 -5.49
N PRO A 50 7.93 8.29 -5.51
CA PRO A 50 8.35 9.02 -4.31
C PRO A 50 7.25 9.90 -3.72
N ASP A 51 6.33 10.37 -4.55
CA ASP A 51 5.25 11.29 -4.14
C ASP A 51 4.04 10.58 -3.54
N ALA A 52 4.10 9.26 -3.32
CA ALA A 52 2.97 8.48 -2.82
C ALA A 52 2.35 9.05 -1.54
N VAL A 53 3.19 9.55 -0.61
CA VAL A 53 2.74 10.18 0.63
C VAL A 53 2.09 11.54 0.35
N THR A 54 2.70 12.37 -0.50
CA THR A 54 2.17 13.69 -0.90
C THR A 54 0.81 13.56 -1.57
N VAL A 55 0.68 12.63 -2.53
CA VAL A 55 -0.59 12.33 -3.22
C VAL A 55 -1.62 11.82 -2.22
N GLY A 56 -1.25 10.91 -1.33
CA GLY A 56 -2.13 10.43 -0.27
C GLY A 56 -2.63 11.57 0.64
N ALA A 57 -1.74 12.45 1.07
CA ALA A 57 -2.07 13.60 1.91
C ALA A 57 -3.01 14.58 1.20
N ALA A 58 -2.82 14.83 -0.09
CA ALA A 58 -3.71 15.67 -0.90
C ALA A 58 -5.10 15.05 -1.11
N ILE A 59 -5.21 13.71 -1.14
CA ILE A 59 -6.49 13.01 -1.28
C ILE A 59 -7.35 13.14 -0.02
N LEU A 60 -6.75 13.17 1.18
CA LEU A 60 -7.52 13.21 2.44
C LEU A 60 -8.54 14.36 2.51
N PRO A 61 -8.16 15.65 2.32
CA PRO A 61 -9.13 16.75 2.35
C PRO A 61 -10.12 16.70 1.18
N LEU A 62 -9.70 16.18 0.02
CA LEU A 62 -10.57 16.04 -1.15
C LEU A 62 -11.65 14.97 -0.92
N ALA A 63 -11.27 13.83 -0.35
CA ALA A 63 -12.20 12.75 -0.01
C ALA A 63 -13.22 13.22 1.02
N ASP A 64 -12.77 13.96 2.03
CA ASP A 64 -13.61 14.56 3.07
C ASP A 64 -14.58 15.62 2.50
N PHE A 65 -14.11 16.48 1.59
CA PHE A 65 -14.97 17.41 0.86
C PHE A 65 -16.06 16.70 0.04
N PHE A 66 -15.71 15.64 -0.69
CA PHE A 66 -16.68 14.85 -1.44
C PHE A 66 -17.65 14.09 -0.54
N ALA A 67 -17.20 13.56 0.59
CA ALA A 67 -18.05 12.91 1.58
C ALA A 67 -19.14 13.85 2.14
N ARG A 68 -18.86 15.17 2.20
CA ARG A 68 -19.84 16.21 2.56
C ARG A 68 -20.73 16.69 1.41
N GLY A 69 -20.65 16.05 0.24
CA GLY A 69 -21.39 16.47 -0.95
C GLY A 69 -20.87 17.77 -1.57
N GLY A 70 -19.57 18.04 -1.44
CA GLY A 70 -18.93 19.21 -2.05
C GLY A 70 -19.21 20.53 -1.33
N ARG A 71 -19.59 20.48 -0.05
CA ARG A 71 -19.75 21.68 0.77
C ARG A 71 -18.43 22.00 1.50
N PRO A 72 -17.99 23.27 1.48
CA PRO A 72 -16.82 23.68 2.24
C PRO A 72 -17.06 23.46 3.74
N ALA A 73 -15.98 23.21 4.49
CA ALA A 73 -16.08 23.19 5.95
C ALA A 73 -16.54 24.58 6.44
N ALA A 74 -17.45 24.61 7.42
CA ALA A 74 -17.79 25.86 8.07
C ALA A 74 -16.51 26.44 8.72
N PRO A 75 -16.28 27.77 8.61
CA PRO A 75 -15.12 28.42 9.20
C PRO A 75 -15.09 28.29 10.74
#